data_AF-A0A7S1V2H0-F1
#
_entry.id   AF-A0A7S1V2H0-F1
#
_cell.length_a   1.000
_cell.length_b   1.000
_cell.length_c   1.000
_cell.angle_alpha   90.00
_cell.angle_beta   90.00
_cell.angle_gamma   90.00
#
_symmetry.space_group_name_H-M   'P 1'
#
loop_
_entity.id
_entity.type
_entity.pdbx_description
1 polymer ?
#
loop_
_entity_poly.entity_id
_entity_poly.type
_entity_poly.pdbx_seq_one_letter_code
_entity_poly.pdbx_strand_id
1 'polypeptide(L)'
;PYVKISGGISNLSFGFRGVTKVRESIHSVFLHHAILESGMDVGIVNAKEMIACDDLEPDMRLLCENLVFNRNEDATEDMLKRTSYERALKDALKKGLPLPKKPRLKPVIQP
;
A
#
# COMPACT_ATOMS: atom_id res chain seq x y z
N PRO A 1 -27.18 16.20 5.01
CA PRO A 1 -27.72 15.00 4.32
C PRO A 1 -27.42 15.07 2.81
N TYR A 2 -27.13 13.95 2.15
CA TYR A 2 -26.83 13.82 0.70
C TYR A 2 -25.52 14.45 0.19
N VAL A 3 -24.69 14.98 1.08
CA VAL A 3 -23.35 15.45 0.67
C VAL A 3 -22.50 14.26 0.27
N LYS A 4 -21.68 14.46 -0.77
CA LYS A 4 -20.75 13.46 -1.29
C LYS A 4 -19.37 13.65 -0.68
N ILE A 5 -18.68 12.55 -0.45
CA ILE A 5 -17.31 12.57 0.09
C ILE A 5 -16.30 12.31 -1.04
N SER A 6 -15.29 13.17 -1.13
CA SER A 6 -14.21 13.08 -2.11
C SER A 6 -12.83 13.29 -1.49
N GLY A 7 -11.78 12.82 -2.16
CA GLY A 7 -10.40 12.95 -1.70
C GLY A 7 -9.35 12.70 -2.78
N GLY A 8 -8.18 13.34 -2.62
CA GLY A 8 -7.00 13.13 -3.46
C GLY A 8 -6.16 11.95 -2.97
N ILE A 9 -6.36 10.77 -3.55
CA ILE A 9 -5.82 9.51 -3.01
C ILE A 9 -4.29 9.45 -3.08
N SER A 10 -3.69 10.04 -4.12
CA SER A 10 -2.24 10.02 -4.32
C SER A 10 -1.44 10.69 -3.20
N ASN A 11 -2.05 11.61 -2.44
CA ASN A 11 -1.41 12.35 -1.36
C ASN A 11 -0.98 11.42 -0.20
N LEU A 12 -1.79 10.38 0.08
CA LEU A 12 -1.55 9.42 1.17
C LEU A 12 -0.20 8.69 1.02
N SER A 13 0.22 8.45 -0.22
CA SER A 13 1.39 7.62 -0.55
C SER A 13 2.69 8.41 -0.77
N PHE A 14 2.74 9.69 -0.40
CA PHE A 14 3.84 10.59 -0.75
C PHE A 14 5.21 10.09 -0.26
N GLY A 15 5.28 9.50 0.94
CA GLY A 15 6.53 8.97 1.52
C GLY A 15 7.13 7.79 0.74
N PHE A 16 6.36 7.13 -0.13
CA PHE A 16 6.75 5.91 -0.83
C PHE A 16 6.99 6.14 -2.33
N ARG A 17 7.41 7.35 -2.70
CA ARG A 17 7.74 7.70 -4.09
C ARG A 17 8.82 6.79 -4.69
N GLY A 18 8.72 6.58 -5.99
CA GLY A 18 9.65 5.76 -6.77
C GLY A 18 9.34 4.26 -6.80
N VAL A 19 8.33 3.80 -6.06
CA VAL A 19 7.88 2.39 -6.08
C VAL A 19 6.38 2.33 -6.31
N THR A 20 5.96 2.30 -7.58
CA THR A 20 4.55 2.35 -7.99
C THR A 20 3.70 1.25 -7.34
N LYS A 21 4.18 -0.01 -7.34
CA LYS A 21 3.48 -1.16 -6.71
C LYS A 21 3.08 -0.89 -5.26
N VAL A 22 3.96 -0.28 -4.47
CA VAL A 22 3.68 0.08 -3.07
C VAL A 22 2.59 1.15 -2.99
N ARG A 23 2.68 2.19 -3.81
CA ARG A 23 1.71 3.29 -3.80
C ARG A 23 0.31 2.80 -4.18
N GLU A 24 0.21 2.01 -5.24
CA GLU A 24 -1.05 1.41 -5.69
C GLU A 24 -1.66 0.50 -4.63
N SER A 25 -0.83 -0.27 -3.91
CA SER A 25 -1.30 -1.13 -2.82
C SER A 25 -1.91 -0.31 -1.68
N ILE A 26 -1.27 0.80 -1.29
CA ILE A 26 -1.81 1.71 -0.27
C ILE A 26 -3.13 2.34 -0.73
N HIS A 27 -3.21 2.77 -1.99
CA HIS A 27 -4.44 3.35 -2.56
C HIS A 27 -5.58 2.34 -2.58
N SER A 28 -5.29 1.11 -2.98
CA SER A 28 -6.25 0.01 -3.07
C SER A 28 -6.87 -0.31 -1.71
N VAL A 29 -6.04 -0.49 -0.68
CA VAL A 29 -6.51 -0.73 0.69
C VAL A 29 -7.29 0.47 1.23
N PHE A 30 -6.77 1.70 1.07
CA PHE A 30 -7.49 2.89 1.53
C PHE A 30 -8.87 3.01 0.88
N LEU A 31 -8.96 2.88 -0.44
CA LEU A 31 -10.22 2.99 -1.18
C LEU A 31 -11.20 1.87 -0.81
N HIS A 32 -10.72 0.63 -0.62
CA HIS A 32 -11.56 -0.49 -0.20
C HIS A 32 -12.32 -0.15 1.09
N HIS A 33 -11.60 0.27 2.14
CA HIS A 33 -12.21 0.64 3.42
C HIS A 33 -13.00 1.96 3.35
N ALA A 34 -12.47 2.97 2.66
CA ALA A 34 -13.15 4.26 2.54
C ALA A 34 -14.50 4.14 1.81
N ILE A 35 -14.59 3.31 0.77
CA ILE A 35 -15.83 3.12 0.00
C ILE A 35 -16.78 2.18 0.74
N LEU A 36 -16.33 0.98 1.11
CA LEU A 36 -17.22 -0.08 1.61
C LEU A 36 -17.66 0.13 3.06
N GLU A 37 -16.78 0.64 3.92
CA GLU A 37 -17.07 0.78 5.36
C GLU A 37 -17.47 2.21 5.72
N SER A 38 -16.90 3.22 5.04
CA SER A 38 -17.12 4.64 5.37
C SER A 38 -18.01 5.40 4.38
N GLY A 39 -18.36 4.82 3.23
CA GLY A 39 -19.28 5.43 2.25
C GLY A 39 -18.69 6.56 1.40
N MET A 40 -17.39 6.55 1.10
CA MET A 40 -16.76 7.49 0.16
C MET A 40 -17.31 7.29 -1.26
N ASP A 41 -17.73 8.38 -1.92
CA ASP A 41 -18.42 8.31 -3.22
C ASP A 41 -17.49 8.49 -4.43
N VAL A 42 -16.48 9.36 -4.32
CA VAL A 42 -15.62 9.79 -5.43
C VAL A 42 -14.19 9.96 -4.97
N GLY A 43 -13.21 9.77 -5.86
CA GLY A 43 -11.80 9.99 -5.55
C GLY A 43 -11.01 10.46 -6.76
N ILE A 44 -10.06 11.38 -6.54
CA ILE A 44 -9.08 11.77 -7.57
C ILE A 44 -7.95 10.75 -7.52
N VAL A 45 -7.92 9.88 -8.53
CA VAL A 45 -7.03 8.72 -8.63
C VAL A 45 -6.28 8.71 -9.96
N ASN A 46 -5.20 7.92 -10.04
CA ASN A 46 -4.60 7.57 -11.32
C ASN A 46 -5.28 6.30 -11.84
N ALA A 47 -6.16 6.44 -12.85
CA ALA A 47 -6.94 5.32 -13.38
C ALA A 47 -6.10 4.21 -14.04
N LYS A 48 -4.85 4.50 -14.43
CA LYS A 48 -3.93 3.50 -15.00
C LYS A 48 -3.15 2.71 -13.95
N GLU A 49 -3.09 3.23 -12.72
CA GLU A 49 -2.26 2.72 -11.63
C GLU A 49 -3.19 2.34 -10.46
N MET A 50 -4.02 1.32 -10.68
CA MET A 50 -4.99 0.85 -9.69
C MET A 50 -5.08 -0.67 -9.71
N ILE A 51 -4.67 -1.29 -8.61
CA ILE A 51 -4.76 -2.74 -8.37
C ILE A 51 -6.00 -3.02 -7.52
N ALA A 52 -6.74 -4.09 -7.80
CA ALA A 52 -7.85 -4.51 -6.95
C ALA A 52 -7.34 -5.04 -5.60
N CYS A 53 -8.05 -4.76 -4.51
CA CYS A 53 -7.60 -5.13 -3.16
C CYS A 53 -7.42 -6.64 -3.00
N ASP A 54 -8.24 -7.44 -3.71
CA ASP A 54 -8.19 -8.90 -3.69
C ASP A 54 -7.01 -9.49 -4.48
N ASP A 55 -6.41 -8.73 -5.40
CA ASP A 55 -5.22 -9.14 -6.17
C ASP A 55 -3.92 -8.85 -5.42
N LEU A 56 -3.98 -8.18 -4.26
CA LEU A 56 -2.80 -7.89 -3.45
C LEU A 56 -2.25 -9.15 -2.81
N GLU A 57 -0.91 -9.26 -2.79
CA GLU A 57 -0.23 -10.26 -1.98
C GLU A 57 -0.66 -10.12 -0.51
N PRO A 58 -1.02 -11.22 0.20
CA PRO A 58 -1.56 -11.13 1.56
C PRO A 58 -0.69 -10.33 2.54
N ASP A 59 0.63 -10.44 2.37
CA ASP A 59 1.59 -9.71 3.20
C ASP A 59 1.67 -8.22 2.87
N MET A 60 1.51 -7.84 1.60
CA MET A 60 1.40 -6.43 1.18
C MET A 60 0.11 -5.80 1.70
N ARG A 61 -1.01 -6.53 1.59
CA ARG A 61 -2.30 -6.07 2.13
C ARG A 61 -2.21 -5.81 3.63
N LEU A 62 -1.65 -6.76 4.39
CA LEU A 62 -1.47 -6.60 5.83
C LEU A 62 -0.59 -5.39 6.19
N LEU A 63 0.52 -5.17 5.48
CA LEU A 63 1.36 -3.98 5.69
C LEU A 63 0.61 -2.68 5.39
N CYS A 64 -0.15 -2.64 4.29
CA CYS A 64 -0.94 -1.47 3.93
C CYS A 64 -2.05 -1.20 4.95
N GLU A 65 -2.76 -2.23 5.42
CA GLU A 65 -3.79 -2.08 6.47
C GLU A 65 -3.18 -1.60 7.79
N ASN A 66 -2.04 -2.17 8.21
CA ASN A 66 -1.33 -1.72 9.40
C ASN A 66 -0.93 -0.25 9.31
N LEU A 67 -0.48 0.19 8.13
CA LEU A 67 -0.09 1.58 7.87
C LEU A 67 -1.30 2.52 7.84
N VAL A 68 -2.35 2.19 7.08
CA VAL A 68 -3.53 3.05 6.90
C VAL A 68 -4.30 3.23 8.21
N PHE A 69 -4.43 2.16 9.00
CA PHE A 69 -5.14 2.19 10.28
C PHE A 69 -4.23 2.45 11.48
N ASN A 70 -2.91 2.63 11.27
CA ASN A 70 -1.93 2.80 12.35
C ASN A 70 -2.03 1.70 13.44
N ARG A 71 -2.13 0.43 13.03
CA ARG A 71 -2.39 -0.71 13.94
C ARG A 71 -1.21 -1.08 14.84
N ASN A 72 0.01 -0.69 14.49
CA ASN A 72 1.20 -0.92 15.31
C ASN A 72 2.27 0.15 15.07
N GLU A 73 3.17 0.30 16.03
CA GLU A 73 4.23 1.32 16.02
C GLU A 73 5.26 1.10 14.90
N ASP A 74 5.46 -0.15 14.49
CA ASP A 74 6.44 -0.56 13.47
C ASP A 74 5.91 -0.41 12.03
N ALA A 75 4.65 -0.01 11.81
CA ALA A 75 3.97 -0.10 10.51
C ALA A 75 4.70 0.68 9.40
N THR A 76 5.22 1.86 9.75
CA THR A 76 5.99 2.67 8.80
C THR A 76 7.32 2.00 8.46
N GLU A 77 8.06 1.53 9.46
CA GLU A 77 9.36 0.87 9.28
C GLU A 77 9.25 -0.41 8.45
N ASP A 78 8.23 -1.22 8.72
CA ASP A 78 8.00 -2.45 7.97
C ASP A 78 7.59 -2.17 6.52
N MET A 79 6.80 -1.11 6.28
CA MET A 79 6.48 -0.66 4.93
C MET A 79 7.71 -0.10 4.19
N LEU A 80 8.61 0.61 4.88
CA LEU A 80 9.87 1.10 4.31
C LEU A 80 10.81 -0.05 3.93
N LYS A 81 10.89 -1.11 4.75
CA LYS A 81 11.62 -2.34 4.39
C LYS A 81 11.04 -3.00 3.16
N ARG A 82 9.70 -3.12 3.07
CA ARG A 82 9.03 -3.66 1.88
C ARG A 82 9.30 -2.82 0.64
N THR A 83 9.27 -1.49 0.78
CA THR A 83 9.55 -0.54 -0.30
C THR A 83 10.98 -0.68 -0.82
N SER A 84 11.95 -0.81 0.10
CA SER A 84 13.36 -1.02 -0.25
C SER A 84 13.57 -2.34 -0.99
N TYR A 85 12.88 -3.40 -0.55
CA TYR A 85 12.87 -4.69 -1.24
C TYR A 85 12.31 -4.60 -2.67
N GLU A 86 11.14 -3.98 -2.86
CA GLU A 86 10.51 -3.84 -4.19
C GLU A 86 11.39 -2.99 -5.14
N ARG A 87 12.08 -1.97 -4.60
CA ARG A 87 13.07 -1.20 -5.37
C ARG A 87 14.25 -2.07 -5.81
N ALA A 88 14.84 -2.83 -4.88
CA ALA A 88 15.94 -3.74 -5.18
C ALA A 88 15.52 -4.85 -6.17
N LEU A 89 14.29 -5.35 -6.06
CA LEU A 89 13.73 -6.35 -6.97
C LEU A 89 13.63 -5.78 -8.40
N LYS A 90 13.09 -4.58 -8.55
CA LYS A 90 12.99 -3.89 -9.86
C LYS A 90 14.37 -3.67 -10.48
N ASP A 91 15.35 -3.26 -9.68
CA ASP A 91 16.72 -3.04 -10.15
C ASP A 91 17.43 -4.35 -10.53
N ALA A 92 17.23 -5.42 -9.74
CA ALA A 92 17.79 -6.73 -10.02
C ALA A 92 17.24 -7.31 -11.33
N LEU A 93 15.93 -7.22 -11.54
CA LEU A 93 15.27 -7.64 -12.78
C LEU A 93 15.80 -6.88 -14.00
N LYS A 94 16.00 -5.56 -13.87
CA LYS A 94 16.54 -4.74 -14.97
C LYS A 94 18.00 -5.07 -15.30
N LYS A 95 18.79 -5.48 -14.31
CA LYS A 95 20.23 -5.75 -14.45
C LYS A 95 20.59 -7.24 -14.61
N GLY A 96 19.61 -8.14 -14.55
CA GLY A 96 19.85 -9.58 -14.55
C GLY A 96 20.60 -10.09 -13.31
N LEU A 97 20.47 -9.41 -12.18
CA LEU A 97 21.12 -9.79 -10.92
C LEU A 97 20.28 -10.81 -10.13
N PRO A 98 20.87 -11.54 -9.17
CA PRO A 98 20.12 -12.41 -8.27
C PRO A 98 19.00 -11.67 -7.55
N LEU A 99 17.85 -12.33 -7.41
CA LEU A 99 16.68 -11.73 -6.77
C LEU A 99 16.93 -11.51 -5.27
N PRO A 100 16.59 -10.33 -4.72
CA PRO A 100 16.73 -10.09 -3.29
C PRO A 100 15.77 -10.99 -2.49
N LYS A 101 16.13 -11.23 -1.23
CA LYS A 101 15.27 -12.00 -0.32
C LYS A 101 14.13 -11.12 0.21
N LYS A 102 12.90 -11.61 0.09
CA LYS A 102 11.71 -10.92 0.61
C LYS A 102 11.79 -10.78 2.14
N PRO A 103 11.58 -9.59 2.73
CA PRO A 103 11.51 -9.41 4.16
C PRO A 103 10.41 -10.29 4.78
N ARG A 104 10.70 -10.94 5.91
CA ARG A 104 9.67 -11.66 6.67
C ARG A 104 8.86 -10.64 7.47
N LEU A 105 7.54 -10.74 7.41
CA LEU A 105 6.68 -10.00 8.31
C LEU A 105 6.90 -10.47 9.75
N LYS A 106 6.93 -9.52 10.68
CA LYS A 106 6.75 -9.85 12.09
C LYS A 106 5.29 -10.32 12.28
N PRO A 107 5.04 -11.36 13.08
CA PRO A 107 3.68 -11.67 13.50
C PRO A 107 3.06 -10.43 14.14
N VAL A 108 1.79 -10.13 13.83
CA VAL A 108 1.05 -9.10 14.54
C VAL A 108 0.90 -9.59 15.97
N ILE A 109 1.65 -9.00 16.91
CA ILE A 109 1.40 -9.18 18.33
C ILE A 109 0.14 -8.34 18.59
N GLN A 110 -1.03 -8.97 18.59
CA GLN A 110 -2.24 -8.32 19.05
C GLN A 110 -2.09 -8.05 20.56
N PRO A 111 -2.35 -6.83 21.05
CA PRO A 111 -2.58 -6.62 22.48
C PRO A 111 -3.87 -7.32 22.95
#